data_AF-A0A449GEW3-F1
#
_entry.id   AF-A0A449GEW3-F1
#
_cell.length_a   1.000
_cell.length_b   1.000
_cell.length_c   1.000
_cell.angle_alpha   90.00
_cell.angle_beta   90.00
_cell.angle_gamma   90.00
#
_symmetry.space_group_name_H-M   'P 1'
#
loop_
_entity.id
_entity.type
_entity.pdbx_description
1 polymer ?
#
loop_
_entity_poly.entity_id
_entity_poly.type
_entity_poly.pdbx_seq_one_letter_code
_entity_poly.pdbx_strand_id
1 'polypeptide(L)'
;MLTCVLDVVGRGMADRLGATAQANLGRTAADVERLLGTGVHIRLVKGAYLESSDHALPYGEPTDIAYLRLAYRLAAAGAPFALATHDGVLREALLNALGPVPVEQLLGVRPEALDHVLARGVPVRVYIPFGDNWFRYWMRRVAESRGV
;
A
#
# COMPACT_ATOMS: atom_id res chain seq x y z
N MET A 1 6.85 -16.00 -6.79
CA MET A 1 5.96 -14.84 -6.98
C MET A 1 6.73 -13.53 -7.08
N LEU A 2 7.69 -13.22 -6.18
CA LEU A 2 8.54 -12.02 -6.32
C LEU A 2 9.57 -12.07 -7.46
N THR A 3 9.70 -13.18 -8.17
CA THR A 3 10.73 -13.39 -9.19
C THR A 3 10.80 -12.25 -10.20
N CYS A 4 9.66 -11.77 -10.73
CA CYS A 4 9.65 -10.64 -11.64
C CYS A 4 10.26 -9.35 -11.04
N VAL A 5 9.92 -9.04 -9.78
CA VAL A 5 10.47 -7.86 -9.09
C VAL A 5 11.98 -8.02 -8.88
N LEU A 6 12.41 -9.17 -8.37
CA LEU A 6 13.82 -9.44 -8.08
C LEU A 6 14.67 -9.53 -9.35
N ASP A 7 14.11 -10.03 -10.46
CA ASP A 7 14.79 -10.08 -11.75
C ASP A 7 15.03 -8.66 -12.30
N VAL A 8 14.06 -7.76 -12.16
CA VAL A 8 14.24 -6.34 -12.57
C VAL A 8 15.24 -5.64 -11.66
N VAL A 9 15.24 -5.92 -10.35
CA VAL A 9 16.26 -5.44 -9.42
C VAL A 9 17.64 -5.94 -9.81
N GLY A 10 17.80 -7.22 -10.17
CA GLY A 10 19.06 -7.81 -10.60
C GLY A 10 19.64 -7.17 -11.88
N ARG A 11 18.82 -6.46 -12.65
CA ARG A 11 19.24 -5.65 -13.81
C ARG A 11 19.66 -4.22 -13.44
N GLY A 12 19.70 -3.88 -12.14
CA GLY A 12 20.09 -2.55 -11.65
C GLY A 12 19.02 -1.47 -11.81
N MET A 13 17.74 -1.84 -11.92
CA MET A 13 16.62 -0.91 -12.17
C MET A 13 15.72 -0.69 -10.94
N ALA A 14 16.25 -0.89 -9.73
CA ALA A 14 15.48 -0.80 -8.50
C ALA A 14 14.90 0.61 -8.24
N ASP A 15 15.64 1.65 -8.61
CA ASP A 15 15.25 3.07 -8.51
C ASP A 15 14.06 3.44 -9.42
N ARG A 16 13.78 2.62 -10.43
CA ARG A 16 12.70 2.82 -11.41
C ARG A 16 11.54 1.85 -11.22
N LEU A 17 11.57 1.05 -10.15
CA LEU A 17 10.60 0.02 -9.87
C LEU A 17 9.88 0.29 -8.54
N GLY A 18 8.55 0.14 -8.58
CA GLY A 18 7.73 0.05 -7.38
C GLY A 18 7.12 -1.34 -7.25
N ALA A 19 7.03 -1.84 -6.02
CA ALA A 19 6.31 -3.07 -5.70
C ALA A 19 5.14 -2.76 -4.76
N THR A 20 4.03 -3.48 -4.89
CA THR A 20 2.89 -3.36 -3.96
C THR A 20 2.89 -4.54 -3.00
N ALA A 21 2.88 -4.26 -1.70
CA ALA A 21 2.80 -5.26 -0.64
C ALA A 21 1.41 -5.24 0.00
N GLN A 22 0.72 -6.39 -0.01
CA GLN A 22 -0.64 -6.53 0.52
C GLN A 22 -0.61 -7.06 1.95
N ALA A 23 -0.97 -6.23 2.92
CA ALA A 23 -0.89 -6.58 4.34
C ALA A 23 -1.77 -7.79 4.72
N ASN A 24 -2.87 -8.04 4.01
CA ASN A 24 -3.76 -9.15 4.30
C ASN A 24 -3.16 -10.53 3.97
N LEU A 25 -2.17 -10.66 3.09
CA LEU A 25 -1.67 -11.99 2.72
C LEU A 25 -0.69 -12.53 3.78
N GLY A 26 -0.85 -13.79 4.19
CA GLY A 26 0.01 -14.43 5.19
C GLY A 26 1.49 -14.49 4.78
N ARG A 27 1.77 -14.53 3.47
CA ARG A 27 3.12 -14.50 2.90
C ARG A 27 3.82 -13.14 2.98
N THR A 28 3.09 -12.05 3.17
CA THR A 28 3.61 -10.70 2.91
C THR A 28 4.75 -10.31 3.83
N ALA A 29 4.75 -10.75 5.09
CA ALA A 29 5.87 -10.49 6.00
C ALA A 29 7.19 -11.03 5.45
N ALA A 30 7.22 -12.30 5.03
CA ALA A 30 8.40 -12.91 4.42
C ALA A 30 8.75 -12.27 3.06
N ASP A 31 7.74 -11.84 2.28
CA ASP A 31 7.96 -11.17 1.01
C ASP A 31 8.58 -9.78 1.20
N VAL A 32 8.14 -9.01 2.22
CA VAL A 32 8.72 -7.73 2.58
C VAL A 32 10.18 -7.89 3.00
N GLU A 33 10.52 -8.86 3.85
CA GLU A 33 11.92 -9.10 4.24
C GLU A 33 12.85 -9.30 3.04
N ARG A 34 12.38 -9.99 1.99
CA ARG A 34 13.16 -10.20 0.76
C ARG A 34 13.29 -8.96 -0.11
N LEU A 35 12.38 -7.98 0.04
CA LEU A 35 12.44 -6.70 -0.66
C LEU A 35 13.27 -5.66 0.11
N LEU A 36 13.47 -5.84 1.41
CA LEU A 36 14.32 -4.96 2.20
C LEU A 36 15.75 -4.97 1.65
N GLY A 37 16.38 -3.80 1.60
CA GLY A 37 17.73 -3.63 1.06
C GLY A 37 17.84 -3.64 -0.47
N THR A 38 16.75 -3.94 -1.20
CA THR A 38 16.77 -3.87 -2.68
C THR A 38 16.69 -2.45 -3.22
N GLY A 39 16.24 -1.48 -2.41
CA GLY A 39 16.01 -0.09 -2.82
C GLY A 39 14.70 0.15 -3.58
N VAL A 40 13.92 -0.89 -3.85
CA VAL A 40 12.60 -0.78 -4.50
C VAL A 40 11.64 0.00 -3.62
N HIS A 41 10.90 0.94 -4.20
CA HIS A 41 9.83 1.65 -3.49
C HIS A 41 8.64 0.73 -3.22
N ILE A 42 8.25 0.57 -1.95
CA ILE A 42 7.17 -0.33 -1.54
C ILE A 42 5.88 0.45 -1.29
N ARG A 43 4.85 0.19 -2.09
CA ARG A 43 3.48 0.65 -1.84
C ARG A 43 2.78 -0.33 -0.89
N LEU A 44 2.56 0.06 0.35
CA LEU A 44 1.88 -0.79 1.33
C LEU A 44 0.36 -0.56 1.24
N VAL A 45 -0.42 -1.62 1.02
CA VAL A 45 -1.89 -1.61 0.96
C VAL A 45 -2.46 -2.65 1.92
N LYS A 46 -3.75 -2.54 2.31
CA LYS A 46 -4.44 -3.64 3.02
C LYS A 46 -4.55 -4.89 2.15
N GLY A 47 -4.86 -4.70 0.87
CA GLY A 47 -5.32 -5.73 -0.07
C GLY A 47 -6.57 -5.19 -0.77
N ALA A 48 -6.92 -5.70 -1.94
CA ALA A 48 -8.14 -5.28 -2.66
C ALA A 48 -8.99 -6.44 -3.18
N TYR A 49 -8.43 -7.66 -3.20
CA TYR A 49 -9.09 -8.85 -3.72
C TYR A 49 -9.75 -9.65 -2.61
N LEU A 50 -10.79 -10.39 -2.98
CA LEU A 50 -11.33 -11.47 -2.17
C LEU A 50 -10.42 -12.69 -2.33
N GLU A 51 -9.71 -13.03 -1.28
CA GLU A 51 -8.76 -14.13 -1.23
C GLU A 51 -9.30 -15.21 -0.29
N SER A 52 -8.92 -16.48 -0.50
CA SER A 52 -9.27 -17.54 0.44
C SER A 52 -8.71 -17.24 1.84
N SER A 53 -9.46 -17.60 2.88
CA SER A 53 -9.02 -17.53 4.27
C SER A 53 -7.77 -18.38 4.54
N ASP A 54 -7.47 -19.36 3.68
CA ASP A 54 -6.26 -20.19 3.78
C ASP A 54 -4.97 -19.38 3.51
N HIS A 55 -5.10 -18.22 2.86
CA HIS A 55 -3.97 -17.42 2.38
C HIS A 55 -4.01 -15.96 2.84
N ALA A 56 -5.19 -15.47 3.21
CA ALA A 56 -5.40 -14.09 3.60
C ALA A 56 -6.08 -13.95 4.95
N LEU A 57 -5.63 -12.95 5.69
CA LEU A 57 -6.28 -12.42 6.87
C LEU A 57 -7.62 -11.79 6.48
N PRO A 58 -8.65 -11.92 7.31
CA PRO A 58 -9.90 -11.22 7.10
C PRO A 58 -9.70 -9.71 7.23
N TYR A 59 -10.51 -8.93 6.51
CA TYR A 59 -10.55 -7.48 6.67
C TYR A 59 -11.05 -7.10 8.06
N GLY A 60 -10.53 -5.98 8.57
CA GLY A 60 -10.74 -5.51 9.94
C GLY A 60 -9.45 -5.62 10.75
N GLU A 61 -9.60 -5.82 12.06
CA GLU A 61 -8.49 -5.78 13.02
C GLU A 61 -7.29 -6.66 12.62
N PRO A 62 -7.44 -7.92 12.12
CA PRO A 62 -6.29 -8.74 11.75
C PRO A 62 -5.44 -8.12 10.62
N THR A 63 -6.08 -7.61 9.57
CA THR A 63 -5.39 -6.94 8.45
C THR A 63 -4.80 -5.59 8.89
N ASP A 64 -5.48 -4.88 9.79
CA ASP A 64 -5.03 -3.58 10.30
C ASP A 64 -3.76 -3.72 11.15
N ILE A 65 -3.73 -4.73 12.04
CA ILE A 65 -2.53 -5.07 12.82
C ILE A 65 -1.38 -5.46 11.89
N ALA A 66 -1.65 -6.28 10.86
CA ALA A 66 -0.63 -6.67 9.89
C ALA A 66 -0.09 -5.44 9.12
N TYR A 67 -0.96 -4.53 8.71
CA TYR A 67 -0.58 -3.29 8.03
C TYR A 67 0.33 -2.42 8.91
N LEU A 68 -0.04 -2.21 10.17
CA LEU A 68 0.79 -1.46 11.13
C LEU A 68 2.15 -2.11 11.32
N ARG A 69 2.20 -3.43 11.58
CA ARG A 69 3.45 -4.18 11.78
C ARG A 69 4.39 -4.04 10.58
N LEU A 70 3.86 -4.17 9.36
CA LEU A 70 4.65 -4.02 8.14
C LEU A 70 5.15 -2.58 7.96
N ALA A 71 4.33 -1.57 8.24
CA ALA A 71 4.74 -0.17 8.16
C ALA A 71 5.89 0.14 9.14
N TYR A 72 5.78 -0.29 10.40
CA TYR A 72 6.87 -0.16 11.38
C TYR A 72 8.12 -0.89 10.92
N ARG A 73 7.98 -2.10 10.37
CA ARG A 73 9.12 -2.89 9.89
C ARG A 73 9.85 -2.23 8.72
N LEU A 74 9.11 -1.67 7.76
CA LEU A 74 9.63 -0.92 6.62
C LEU A 74 10.38 0.33 7.08
N ALA A 75 9.78 1.11 7.99
CA ALA A 75 10.39 2.30 8.56
C ALA A 75 11.66 1.98 9.36
N ALA A 76 11.64 0.94 10.19
CA ALA A 76 12.81 0.50 10.95
C ALA A 76 13.98 0.05 10.05
N ALA A 77 13.69 -0.46 8.85
CA ALA A 77 14.71 -0.78 7.84
C ALA A 77 15.17 0.43 7.00
N GLY A 78 14.55 1.60 7.16
CA GLY A 78 14.81 2.76 6.29
C GLY A 78 14.43 2.50 4.82
N ALA A 79 13.51 1.56 4.56
CA ALA A 79 13.08 1.24 3.20
C ALA A 79 12.26 2.41 2.60
N PRO A 80 12.39 2.71 1.30
CA PRO A 80 11.49 3.64 0.64
C PRO A 80 10.09 3.03 0.54
N PHE A 81 9.09 3.67 1.14
CA PHE A 81 7.72 3.16 1.10
C PHE A 81 6.67 4.27 1.19
N ALA A 82 5.45 3.91 0.81
CA ALA A 82 4.29 4.78 0.95
C ALA A 82 3.09 4.05 1.55
N LEU A 83 2.31 4.79 2.34
CA LEU A 83 1.07 4.33 2.95
C LEU A 83 -0.09 4.52 1.96
N ALA A 84 -0.46 3.46 1.25
CA ALA A 84 -1.58 3.51 0.31
C ALA A 84 -2.89 3.06 0.99
N THR A 85 -3.54 3.99 1.69
CA THR A 85 -4.74 3.72 2.48
C THR A 85 -5.70 4.91 2.54
N HIS A 86 -7.00 4.60 2.56
CA HIS A 86 -8.08 5.55 2.88
C HIS A 86 -8.46 5.54 4.36
N ASP A 87 -7.90 4.61 5.13
CA ASP A 87 -8.11 4.50 6.55
C ASP A 87 -7.37 5.63 7.28
N GLY A 88 -8.13 6.65 7.70
CA GLY A 88 -7.59 7.79 8.42
C GLY A 88 -6.99 7.40 9.78
N VAL A 89 -7.55 6.40 10.46
CA VAL A 89 -7.07 6.00 11.78
C VAL A 89 -5.67 5.40 11.65
N LEU A 90 -5.49 4.45 10.73
CA LEU A 90 -4.16 3.86 10.48
C LEU A 90 -3.15 4.87 9.96
N ARG A 91 -3.57 5.74 9.03
CA ARG A 91 -2.70 6.78 8.47
C ARG A 91 -2.20 7.72 9.57
N GLU A 92 -3.10 8.28 10.37
CA GLU A 92 -2.72 9.22 11.43
C GLU A 92 -1.88 8.56 12.52
N ALA A 93 -2.21 7.33 12.92
CA ALA A 93 -1.40 6.57 13.88
C ALA A 93 0.05 6.40 13.39
N LEU A 94 0.23 6.04 12.12
CA LEU A 94 1.56 5.85 11.54
C LEU A 94 2.31 7.16 11.31
N LEU A 95 1.66 8.21 10.80
CA LEU A 95 2.30 9.52 10.63
C LEU A 95 2.76 10.12 11.96
N ASN A 96 1.96 9.95 13.02
CA ASN A 96 2.34 10.40 14.36
C ASN A 96 3.52 9.60 14.93
N ALA A 97 3.60 8.30 14.65
CA ALA A 97 4.64 7.44 15.19
C ALA A 97 5.95 7.43 14.38
N LEU A 98 5.86 7.59 13.06
CA LEU A 98 6.97 7.42 12.12
C LEU A 98 7.45 8.75 11.50
N GLY A 99 6.67 9.82 11.65
CA GLY A 99 6.90 11.08 10.97
C GLY A 99 6.37 11.07 9.52
N PRO A 100 6.86 11.98 8.66
CA PRO A 100 6.31 12.19 7.32
C PRO A 100 6.65 11.02 6.37
N VAL A 101 5.74 10.06 6.27
CA VAL A 101 5.78 8.98 5.27
C VAL A 101 4.83 9.33 4.12
N PRO A 102 5.23 9.17 2.85
CA PRO A 102 4.35 9.45 1.71
C PRO A 102 3.01 8.71 1.82
N VAL A 103 1.92 9.40 1.51
CA VAL A 103 0.55 8.86 1.54
C VAL A 103 0.02 8.74 0.13
N GLU A 104 -0.63 7.63 -0.19
CA GLU A 104 -1.29 7.43 -1.48
C GLU A 104 -2.78 7.14 -1.33
N GLN A 105 -3.61 7.76 -2.16
CA GLN A 105 -5.06 7.53 -2.19
C GLN A 105 -5.59 7.46 -3.62
N LEU A 106 -6.70 6.74 -3.82
CA LEU A 106 -7.47 6.79 -5.07
C LEU A 106 -8.14 8.15 -5.23
N LEU A 107 -8.17 8.65 -6.47
CA LEU A 107 -8.93 9.84 -6.83
C LEU A 107 -10.41 9.71 -6.42
N GLY A 108 -10.96 10.78 -5.83
CA GLY A 108 -12.38 10.89 -5.49
C GLY A 108 -12.80 10.24 -4.18
N VAL A 109 -11.89 9.59 -3.45
CA VAL A 109 -12.20 8.96 -2.15
C VAL A 109 -11.65 9.82 -1.01
N ARG A 110 -12.53 10.50 -0.29
CA ARG A 110 -12.21 11.41 0.84
C ARG A 110 -11.11 12.43 0.51
N PRO A 111 -11.21 13.19 -0.60
CA PRO A 111 -10.16 14.11 -1.04
C PRO A 111 -9.76 15.14 0.03
N GLU A 112 -10.72 15.61 0.83
CA GLU A 112 -10.51 16.55 1.94
C GLU A 112 -9.53 16.01 3.00
N ALA A 113 -9.40 14.68 3.14
CA ALA A 113 -8.46 14.08 4.06
C ALA A 113 -6.99 14.31 3.64
N LEU A 114 -6.73 14.57 2.35
CA LEU A 114 -5.39 14.85 1.85
C LEU A 114 -4.96 16.28 2.10
N ASP A 115 -5.88 17.24 2.17
CA ASP A 115 -5.55 18.66 2.42
C ASP A 115 -4.85 18.83 3.76
N HIS A 116 -5.35 18.16 4.80
CA HIS A 116 -4.71 18.14 6.13
C HIS A 116 -3.36 17.41 6.15
N VAL A 117 -3.17 16.41 5.29
CA VAL A 117 -1.90 15.67 5.17
C VAL A 117 -0.87 16.56 4.47
N LEU A 118 -1.25 17.21 3.37
CA LEU A 118 -0.43 18.15 2.61
C LEU A 118 -0.02 19.37 3.45
N ALA A 119 -0.95 19.95 4.22
CA ALA A 119 -0.67 21.10 5.08
C ALA A 119 0.40 20.82 6.14
N ARG A 120 0.64 19.55 6.49
CA ARG A 120 1.71 19.12 7.41
C ARG A 120 3.04 18.82 6.71
N GLY A 121 3.14 19.07 5.41
CA GLY A 121 4.34 18.79 4.61
C GLY A 121 4.55 17.30 4.31
N VAL A 122 3.54 16.45 4.52
CA VAL A 122 3.62 15.02 4.19
C VAL A 122 3.41 14.86 2.67
N PRO A 123 4.31 14.17 1.94
CA PRO A 123 4.14 13.95 0.52
C PRO A 123 2.87 13.14 0.23
N VAL A 124 2.09 13.57 -0.77
CA VAL A 124 0.86 12.87 -1.18
C VAL A 124 0.93 12.51 -2.66
N ARG A 125 0.44 11.32 -3.01
CA ARG A 125 0.23 10.88 -4.39
C ARG A 125 -1.20 10.40 -4.59
N VAL A 126 -1.84 10.85 -5.66
CA VAL A 126 -3.19 10.42 -6.02
C VAL A 126 -3.12 9.41 -7.17
N TYR A 127 -3.73 8.25 -7.00
CA TYR A 127 -3.89 7.26 -8.06
C TYR A 127 -5.07 7.67 -8.95
N ILE A 128 -4.75 8.05 -10.19
CA ILE A 128 -5.70 8.58 -11.17
C ILE A 128 -5.84 7.56 -12.31
N PRO A 129 -6.93 6.75 -12.33
CA PRO A 129 -7.24 5.90 -13.46
C PRO A 129 -7.79 6.76 -14.63
N PHE A 130 -7.37 6.47 -15.86
CA PHE A 130 -7.86 7.14 -17.07
C PHE A 130 -7.91 6.17 -18.27
N GLY A 131 -8.65 6.53 -19.32
CA GLY A 131 -8.80 5.76 -20.56
C GLY A 131 -10.22 5.24 -20.82
N ASP A 132 -10.46 4.76 -22.05
CA ASP A 132 -11.82 4.47 -22.56
C ASP A 132 -12.56 3.36 -21.80
N ASN A 133 -11.82 2.44 -21.16
CA ASN A 133 -12.38 1.34 -20.36
C ASN A 133 -12.70 1.74 -18.90
N TRP A 134 -12.84 3.02 -18.60
CA TRP A 134 -13.08 3.55 -17.24
C TRP A 134 -14.30 2.91 -16.55
N PHE A 135 -15.36 2.61 -17.30
CA PHE A 135 -16.59 2.05 -16.73
C PHE A 135 -16.36 0.66 -16.11
N ARG A 136 -15.56 -0.19 -16.76
CA ARG A 136 -15.19 -1.52 -16.23
C ARG A 136 -14.35 -1.40 -14.95
N TYR A 137 -13.39 -0.48 -14.94
CA TYR A 137 -12.59 -0.18 -13.75
C TYR A 137 -13.48 0.27 -12.59
N TRP A 138 -14.39 1.21 -12.86
CA TRP A 138 -15.32 1.74 -11.86
C TRP A 138 -16.24 0.65 -11.29
N MET A 139 -16.85 -0.19 -12.13
CA MET A 139 -17.71 -1.30 -11.67
C MET A 139 -16.97 -2.23 -10.71
N ARG A 140 -15.72 -2.59 -11.03
CA ARG A 140 -14.90 -3.42 -10.15
C ARG A 140 -14.63 -2.74 -8.80
N ARG A 141 -14.37 -1.43 -8.80
CA ARG A 141 -14.19 -0.66 -7.57
C ARG A 141 -15.46 -0.61 -6.70
N VAL A 142 -16.64 -0.58 -7.32
CA VAL A 142 -17.93 -0.66 -6.62
C VAL A 142 -18.11 -2.04 -5.97
N ALA A 143 -17.84 -3.13 -6.69
CA ALA A 143 -17.88 -4.49 -6.14
C ALA A 143 -16.95 -4.64 -4.92
N GLU A 144 -15.68 -4.25 -5.08
CA GLU A 144 -14.67 -4.29 -4.01
C GLU A 144 -15.07 -3.46 -2.77
N SER A 145 -15.82 -2.37 -2.94
CA SER A 145 -16.31 -1.56 -1.80
C SER A 145 -17.44 -2.21 -1.00
N ARG A 146 -18.16 -3.16 -1.59
CA ARG A 146 -19.30 -3.84 -0.99
C ARG A 146 -18.93 -5.22 -0.41
N GLY A 147 -17.68 -5.66 -0.57
CA GLY A 147 -17.22 -6.99 -0.11
C GLY A 147 -17.88 -8.15 -0.85
N VAL A 148 -18.36 -7.92 -2.08
CA VAL A 148 -19.00 -8.90 -2.98
C VAL A 148 -18.18 -9.07 -4.25
#